data_AF-A0AAV3TAY8-F1
#
_entry.id   AF-A0AAV3TAY8-F1
#
_cell.length_a   1.000
_cell.length_b   1.000
_cell.length_c   1.000
_cell.angle_alpha   90.00
_cell.angle_beta   90.00
_cell.angle_gamma   90.00
#
_symmetry.space_group_name_H-M   'P 1'
#
loop_
_entity.id
_entity.type
_entity.pdbx_description
1 polymer ?
#
loop_
_entity_poly.entity_id
_entity_poly.type
_entity_poly.pdbx_seq_one_letter_code
_entity_poly.pdbx_strand_id
1 'polypeptide(L)'
;MNVRRAAAASGLIAPVVAALGIFGATILDPSFAWTTSALSDTGALPDGRSVTWSFVRSNPQFPVFNGGLILTGIVGLPFAATLWSRAENVPHRIGVAAFLVAIVALGLVGVFHLPRPPHGAVAITHYLAATVALWTFGTGSALAGDVRRGLATIWLGIGHLLFWLVWAAVLSSGPVPGLAIPETVGAAIFGGWVVATALEELGWWQPTRSIDGTADRL
;
A
#
# COMPACT_ATOMS: atom_id res chain seq x y z
N MET A 1 -1.41 -25.76 5.61
CA MET A 1 -0.58 -24.57 5.90
C MET A 1 -0.89 -24.11 7.33
N ASN A 2 0.11 -23.87 8.19
CA ASN A 2 -0.12 -23.34 9.55
C ASN A 2 -0.75 -21.92 9.44
N VAL A 3 -1.71 -21.59 10.30
CA VAL A 3 -2.40 -20.28 10.36
C VAL A 3 -1.41 -19.10 10.32
N ARG A 4 -0.27 -19.21 11.01
CA ARG A 4 0.79 -18.18 10.97
C ARG A 4 1.39 -17.98 9.58
N ARG A 5 1.67 -19.06 8.86
CA ARG A 5 2.17 -18.99 7.48
C ARG A 5 1.11 -18.45 6.52
N ALA A 6 -0.16 -18.79 6.73
CA ALA A 6 -1.26 -18.24 5.94
C ALA A 6 -1.38 -16.72 6.13
N ALA A 7 -1.29 -16.24 7.36
CA ALA A 7 -1.29 -14.82 7.69
C ALA A 7 -0.08 -14.08 7.09
N ALA A 8 1.12 -14.68 7.13
CA ALA A 8 2.30 -14.11 6.47
C ALA A 8 2.15 -14.06 4.94
N ALA A 9 1.65 -15.13 4.32
CA ALA A 9 1.42 -15.20 2.87
C ALA A 9 0.40 -14.16 2.38
N SER A 10 -0.53 -13.75 3.22
CA SER A 10 -1.49 -12.70 2.89
C SER A 10 -0.81 -11.34 2.59
N GLY A 11 0.37 -11.09 3.18
CA GLY A 11 1.22 -9.94 2.85
C GLY A 11 1.90 -10.02 1.47
N LEU A 12 2.05 -11.21 0.90
CA LEU A 12 2.47 -11.36 -0.51
C LEU A 12 1.29 -11.23 -1.47
N ILE A 13 0.18 -11.89 -1.12
CA ILE A 13 -0.98 -12.00 -2.00
C ILE A 13 -1.67 -10.64 -2.15
N ALA A 14 -1.84 -9.87 -1.08
CA ALA A 14 -2.56 -8.60 -1.14
C ALA A 14 -1.93 -7.58 -2.11
N PRO A 15 -0.62 -7.26 -2.07
CA PRO A 15 0.00 -6.39 -3.06
C PRO A 15 -0.11 -6.90 -4.50
N VAL A 16 -0.07 -8.23 -4.71
CA VAL A 16 -0.28 -8.83 -6.04
C VAL A 16 -1.71 -8.62 -6.52
N VAL A 17 -2.71 -8.82 -5.66
CA VAL A 17 -4.12 -8.54 -5.98
C VAL A 17 -4.30 -7.06 -6.33
N ALA A 18 -3.68 -6.15 -5.59
CA ALA A 18 -3.72 -4.72 -5.86
C ALA A 18 -3.13 -4.40 -7.23
N ALA A 19 -1.93 -4.92 -7.52
CA ALA A 19 -1.26 -4.71 -8.80
C ALA A 19 -2.08 -5.26 -9.97
N LEU A 20 -2.65 -6.47 -9.84
CA LEU A 20 -3.51 -7.06 -10.86
C LEU A 20 -4.79 -6.25 -11.08
N GLY A 21 -5.42 -5.75 -10.01
CA GLY A 21 -6.58 -4.87 -10.11
C GLY A 21 -6.25 -3.53 -10.79
N ILE A 22 -5.16 -2.89 -10.38
CA ILE A 22 -4.69 -1.62 -10.94
C ILE A 22 -4.31 -1.78 -12.42
N PHE A 23 -3.33 -2.62 -12.74
CA PHE A 23 -2.85 -2.77 -14.10
C PHE A 23 -3.87 -3.43 -15.02
N GLY A 24 -4.69 -4.35 -14.50
CA GLY A 24 -5.80 -4.93 -15.25
C GLY A 24 -6.81 -3.86 -15.66
N ALA A 25 -7.18 -2.96 -14.74
CA ALA A 25 -8.11 -1.88 -15.04
C ALA A 25 -7.53 -0.86 -16.04
N THR A 26 -6.24 -0.50 -15.93
CA THR A 26 -5.62 0.43 -16.89
C THR A 26 -5.50 -0.14 -18.29
N ILE A 27 -5.33 -1.46 -18.44
CA ILE A 27 -5.34 -2.13 -19.76
C ILE A 27 -6.76 -2.19 -20.34
N LEU A 28 -7.77 -2.37 -19.48
CA LEU A 28 -9.17 -2.50 -19.90
C LEU A 28 -9.82 -1.15 -20.22
N ASP A 29 -9.26 -0.04 -19.73
CA ASP A 29 -9.79 1.30 -19.95
C ASP A 29 -9.12 1.98 -21.16
N PRO A 30 -9.81 2.11 -22.32
CA PRO A 30 -9.24 2.74 -23.50
C PRO A 30 -9.03 4.25 -23.36
N SER A 31 -9.64 4.88 -22.34
CA SER A 31 -9.51 6.32 -22.07
C SER A 31 -8.39 6.64 -21.08
N PHE A 32 -7.80 5.62 -20.46
CA PHE A 32 -6.77 5.80 -19.45
C PHE A 32 -5.47 6.32 -20.08
N ALA A 33 -4.90 7.36 -19.48
CA ALA A 33 -3.61 7.91 -19.84
C ALA A 33 -2.80 8.21 -18.59
N TRP A 34 -1.60 7.62 -18.49
CA TRP A 34 -0.73 7.72 -17.32
C TRP A 34 -0.41 9.15 -16.88
N THR A 35 -0.34 10.09 -17.81
CA THR A 35 0.06 11.47 -17.54
C THR A 35 -1.10 12.40 -17.20
N THR A 36 -2.36 11.99 -17.43
CA THR A 36 -3.55 12.85 -17.24
C THR A 36 -4.63 12.21 -16.37
N SER A 37 -4.66 10.90 -16.23
CA SER A 37 -5.61 10.17 -15.39
C SER A 37 -5.11 10.01 -13.95
N ALA A 38 -6.02 9.87 -13.01
CA ALA A 38 -5.80 9.14 -11.76
C ALA A 38 -6.03 7.63 -11.97
N LEU A 39 -5.47 6.77 -11.13
CA LEU A 39 -5.82 5.35 -11.15
C LEU A 39 -7.30 5.15 -10.85
N SER A 40 -7.85 5.95 -9.93
CA SER A 40 -9.26 5.89 -9.52
C SER A 40 -10.26 6.28 -10.61
N ASP A 41 -9.82 6.95 -11.68
CA ASP A 41 -10.65 7.24 -12.85
C ASP A 41 -11.13 5.93 -13.51
N THR A 42 -10.29 4.88 -13.53
CA THR A 42 -10.68 3.55 -14.05
C THR A 42 -11.78 2.89 -13.21
N GLY A 43 -11.94 3.33 -11.96
CA GLY A 43 -12.99 2.90 -11.04
C GLY A 43 -14.18 3.87 -10.99
N ALA A 44 -14.24 4.91 -11.83
CA ALA A 44 -15.28 5.93 -11.73
C ALA A 44 -16.62 5.44 -12.28
N LEU A 45 -17.71 5.81 -11.59
CA LEU A 45 -19.07 5.69 -12.09
C LEU A 45 -19.46 7.04 -12.73
N PRO A 46 -19.71 7.11 -14.04
CA PRO A 46 -20.09 8.37 -14.69
C PRO A 46 -21.38 8.96 -14.11
N ASP A 47 -21.49 10.29 -14.13
CA ASP A 47 -22.64 11.00 -13.60
C ASP A 47 -23.97 10.52 -14.21
N GLY A 48 -24.99 10.41 -13.36
CA GLY A 48 -26.32 9.93 -13.76
C GLY A 48 -26.40 8.43 -14.06
N ARG A 49 -25.32 7.66 -13.89
CA ARG A 49 -25.32 6.19 -14.01
C ARG A 49 -25.54 5.54 -12.65
N SER A 50 -26.01 4.30 -12.70
CA SER A 50 -26.08 3.41 -11.53
C SER A 50 -25.29 2.14 -11.83
N VAL A 51 -24.80 1.49 -10.78
CA VAL A 51 -24.12 0.19 -10.90
C VAL A 51 -25.17 -0.88 -11.26
N THR A 52 -25.23 -1.22 -12.54
CA THR A 52 -26.09 -2.27 -13.09
C THR A 52 -25.25 -3.34 -13.77
N TRP A 53 -25.82 -4.53 -14.01
CA TRP A 53 -25.15 -5.58 -14.78
C TRP A 53 -24.76 -5.14 -16.20
N SER A 54 -25.60 -4.33 -16.85
CA SER A 54 -25.27 -3.78 -18.17
C SER A 54 -24.10 -2.81 -18.12
N PHE A 55 -24.02 -1.96 -17.10
CA PHE A 55 -22.88 -1.07 -16.89
C PHE A 55 -21.59 -1.86 -16.67
N VAL A 56 -21.60 -2.82 -15.75
CA VAL A 56 -20.43 -3.66 -15.41
C VAL A 56 -19.92 -4.42 -16.64
N ARG A 57 -20.82 -4.96 -17.47
CA ARG A 57 -20.45 -5.67 -18.71
C ARG A 57 -19.79 -4.74 -19.73
N SER A 58 -20.26 -3.50 -19.85
CA SER A 58 -19.71 -2.50 -20.76
C SER A 58 -18.47 -1.78 -20.24
N ASN A 59 -18.23 -1.83 -18.93
CA ASN A 59 -17.13 -1.13 -18.26
C ASN A 59 -16.37 -2.11 -17.34
N PRO A 60 -15.67 -3.11 -17.91
CA PRO A 60 -15.01 -4.15 -17.13
C PRO A 60 -13.86 -3.61 -16.24
N GLN A 61 -13.29 -2.45 -16.56
CA GLN A 61 -12.29 -1.77 -15.74
C GLN A 61 -12.85 -1.39 -14.35
N PHE A 62 -14.12 -1.00 -14.26
CA PHE A 62 -14.76 -0.54 -13.03
C PHE A 62 -14.75 -1.61 -11.90
N PRO A 63 -15.27 -2.83 -12.11
CA PRO A 63 -15.21 -3.87 -11.08
C PRO A 63 -13.78 -4.40 -10.86
N VAL A 64 -12.91 -4.39 -11.87
CA VAL A 64 -11.53 -4.87 -11.76
C VAL A 64 -10.72 -3.95 -10.84
N PHE A 65 -10.83 -2.63 -11.01
CA PHE A 65 -10.18 -1.66 -10.15
C PHE A 65 -10.76 -1.70 -8.73
N ASN A 66 -12.04 -1.37 -8.57
CA ASN A 66 -12.67 -1.22 -7.26
C ASN A 66 -12.71 -2.54 -6.48
N GLY A 67 -13.04 -3.65 -7.16
CA GLY A 67 -13.03 -4.98 -6.57
C GLY A 67 -11.62 -5.44 -6.19
N GLY A 68 -10.61 -5.11 -7.00
CA GLY A 68 -9.21 -5.36 -6.67
C GLY A 68 -8.77 -4.65 -5.39
N LEU A 69 -9.15 -3.39 -5.20
CA LEU A 69 -8.84 -2.63 -3.98
C LEU A 69 -9.56 -3.19 -2.75
N ILE A 70 -10.86 -3.50 -2.87
CA ILE A 70 -11.65 -4.12 -1.79
C ILE A 70 -11.04 -5.46 -1.39
N LEU A 71 -10.73 -6.32 -2.36
CA LEU A 71 -10.15 -7.63 -2.12
C LEU A 71 -8.76 -7.52 -1.49
N THR A 72 -7.94 -6.56 -1.95
CA THR A 72 -6.64 -6.26 -1.33
C THR A 72 -6.79 -5.89 0.14
N GLY A 73 -7.73 -5.00 0.47
CA GLY A 73 -8.02 -4.60 1.85
C GLY A 73 -8.37 -5.83 2.71
N ILE A 74 -9.26 -6.70 2.23
CA ILE A 74 -9.69 -7.91 2.95
C ILE A 74 -8.53 -8.92 3.11
N VAL A 75 -7.83 -9.24 2.02
CA VAL A 75 -6.74 -10.22 1.99
C VAL A 75 -5.51 -9.74 2.76
N GLY A 76 -5.32 -8.42 2.88
CA GLY A 76 -4.22 -7.83 3.65
C GLY A 76 -4.40 -7.88 5.16
N LEU A 77 -5.64 -7.99 5.67
CA LEU A 77 -5.93 -7.92 7.12
C LEU A 77 -5.18 -8.98 7.95
N PRO A 78 -5.11 -10.26 7.54
CA PRO A 78 -4.37 -11.27 8.30
C PRO A 78 -2.88 -10.93 8.47
N PHE A 79 -2.27 -10.21 7.53
CA PHE A 79 -0.86 -9.82 7.61
C PHE A 79 -0.58 -8.90 8.81
N ALA A 80 -1.56 -8.08 9.22
CA ALA A 80 -1.41 -7.25 10.42
C ALA A 80 -1.23 -8.08 11.69
N ALA A 81 -1.85 -9.27 11.78
CA ALA A 81 -1.64 -10.17 12.92
C ALA A 81 -0.21 -10.72 12.96
N THR A 82 0.38 -10.99 11.78
CA THR A 82 1.80 -11.36 11.66
C THR A 82 2.69 -10.24 12.17
N LEU A 83 2.49 -9.00 11.68
CA LEU A 83 3.26 -7.84 12.11
C LEU A 83 3.09 -7.57 13.62
N TRP A 84 1.87 -7.71 14.15
CA TRP A 84 1.59 -7.53 15.57
C TRP A 84 2.34 -8.54 16.44
N SER A 85 2.44 -9.79 15.98
CA SER A 85 3.17 -10.84 16.71
C SER A 85 4.68 -10.60 16.79
N ARG A 86 5.23 -9.79 15.88
CA ARG A 86 6.65 -9.36 15.85
C ARG A 86 6.88 -8.02 16.57
N ALA A 87 5.82 -7.35 17.04
CA ALA A 87 5.97 -6.03 17.64
C ALA A 87 6.63 -6.06 19.02
N GLU A 88 7.93 -5.76 19.06
CA GLU A 88 8.74 -5.77 20.30
C GLU A 88 8.57 -4.51 21.16
N ASN A 89 8.13 -3.39 20.58
CA ASN A 89 8.07 -2.09 21.24
C ASN A 89 6.88 -1.25 20.77
N VAL A 90 6.64 -0.11 21.43
CA VAL A 90 5.51 0.79 21.13
C VAL A 90 5.55 1.31 19.68
N PRO A 91 6.69 1.76 19.13
CA PRO A 91 6.75 2.18 17.72
C PRO A 91 6.33 1.11 16.72
N HIS A 92 6.71 -0.17 16.92
CA HIS A 92 6.19 -1.26 16.10
C HIS A 92 4.66 -1.33 16.14
N ARG A 93 4.06 -1.30 17.34
CA ARG A 93 2.59 -1.39 17.50
C ARG A 93 1.86 -0.25 16.80
N ILE A 94 2.40 0.97 16.88
CA ILE A 94 1.88 2.13 16.14
C ILE A 94 2.00 1.88 14.63
N GLY A 95 3.12 1.34 14.16
CA GLY A 95 3.31 0.98 12.75
C GLY A 95 2.31 -0.06 12.26
N VAL A 96 1.99 -1.07 13.06
CA VAL A 96 0.96 -2.06 12.72
C VAL A 96 -0.43 -1.44 12.69
N ALA A 97 -0.76 -0.55 13.64
CA ALA A 97 -2.02 0.17 13.63
C ALA A 97 -2.15 1.08 12.39
N ALA A 98 -1.09 1.78 12.03
CA ALA A 98 -1.05 2.60 10.82
C ALA A 98 -1.16 1.75 9.54
N PHE A 99 -0.51 0.58 9.49
CA PHE A 99 -0.68 -0.39 8.41
C PHE A 99 -2.14 -0.83 8.26
N LEU A 100 -2.81 -1.18 9.38
CA LEU A 100 -4.22 -1.54 9.40
C LEU A 100 -5.11 -0.43 8.84
N VAL A 101 -4.89 0.81 9.29
CA VAL A 101 -5.61 1.98 8.77
C VAL A 101 -5.37 2.12 7.26
N ALA A 102 -4.13 1.96 6.80
CA ALA A 102 -3.80 2.08 5.38
C ALA A 102 -4.54 1.04 4.53
N ILE A 103 -4.54 -0.25 4.92
CA ILE A 103 -5.19 -1.30 4.11
C ILE A 103 -6.72 -1.25 4.18
N VAL A 104 -7.29 -0.82 5.31
CA VAL A 104 -8.74 -0.59 5.41
C VAL A 104 -9.13 0.60 4.52
N ALA A 105 -8.37 1.70 4.60
CA ALA A 105 -8.59 2.86 3.74
C ALA A 105 -8.49 2.50 2.25
N LEU A 106 -7.54 1.65 1.85
CA LEU A 106 -7.42 1.15 0.49
C LEU A 106 -8.67 0.39 0.04
N GLY A 107 -9.19 -0.52 0.88
CA GLY A 107 -10.44 -1.21 0.57
C GLY A 107 -11.63 -0.23 0.45
N LEU A 108 -11.66 0.79 1.33
CA LEU A 108 -12.68 1.83 1.28
C LEU A 108 -12.57 2.72 0.04
N VAL A 109 -11.40 2.91 -0.58
CA VAL A 109 -11.26 3.60 -1.88
C VAL A 109 -12.11 2.89 -2.94
N GLY A 110 -12.11 1.55 -2.97
CA GLY A 110 -12.97 0.78 -3.88
C GLY A 110 -14.46 0.82 -3.54
N VAL A 111 -14.81 0.94 -2.25
CA VAL A 111 -16.22 1.08 -1.81
C VAL A 111 -16.78 2.47 -2.13
N PHE A 112 -15.99 3.50 -1.83
CA PHE A 112 -16.27 4.89 -2.15
C PHE A 112 -15.64 5.24 -3.50
N HIS A 113 -15.95 4.48 -4.54
CA HIS A 113 -15.48 4.74 -5.90
C HIS A 113 -15.88 6.16 -6.37
N LEU A 114 -15.14 6.77 -7.29
CA LEU A 114 -15.51 8.09 -7.79
C LEU A 114 -16.90 8.09 -8.45
N PRO A 115 -17.69 9.17 -8.32
CA PRO A 115 -17.45 10.38 -7.51
C PRO A 115 -17.97 10.28 -6.06
N ARG A 116 -18.25 9.07 -5.54
CA ARG A 116 -18.93 8.85 -4.25
C ARG A 116 -18.09 9.37 -3.06
N PRO A 117 -18.58 10.33 -2.27
CA PRO A 117 -17.90 10.73 -1.04
C PRO A 117 -17.89 9.61 0.02
N PRO A 118 -16.84 9.49 0.86
CA PRO A 118 -15.68 10.39 0.96
C PRO A 118 -14.41 9.85 0.24
N HIS A 119 -14.48 9.49 -1.05
CA HIS A 119 -13.35 8.93 -1.84
C HIS A 119 -12.00 9.60 -1.56
N GLY A 120 -11.91 10.91 -1.74
CA GLY A 120 -10.64 11.64 -1.58
C GLY A 120 -10.06 11.52 -0.16
N ALA A 121 -10.92 11.53 0.88
CA ALA A 121 -10.45 11.43 2.26
C ALA A 121 -9.89 10.04 2.57
N VAL A 122 -10.52 8.96 2.08
CA VAL A 122 -10.01 7.60 2.29
C VAL A 122 -8.75 7.33 1.46
N ALA A 123 -8.64 7.90 0.26
CA ALA A 123 -7.41 7.82 -0.55
C ALA A 123 -6.22 8.54 0.13
N ILE A 124 -6.43 9.76 0.62
CA ILE A 124 -5.41 10.51 1.37
C ILE A 124 -5.02 9.74 2.64
N THR A 125 -6.01 9.19 3.36
CA THR A 125 -5.78 8.39 4.57
C THR A 125 -4.89 7.19 4.28
N HIS A 126 -5.10 6.49 3.16
CA HIS A 126 -4.26 5.35 2.76
C HIS A 126 -2.77 5.74 2.67
N TYR A 127 -2.45 6.77 1.88
CA TYR A 127 -1.05 7.16 1.65
C TYR A 127 -0.38 7.77 2.88
N LEU A 128 -1.10 8.56 3.67
CA LEU A 128 -0.56 9.10 4.92
C LEU A 128 -0.31 7.99 5.94
N ALA A 129 -1.28 7.08 6.12
CA ALA A 129 -1.12 5.96 7.05
C ALA A 129 -0.01 5.00 6.61
N ALA A 130 0.17 4.77 5.31
CA ALA A 130 1.31 4.02 4.77
C ALA A 130 2.65 4.68 5.13
N THR A 131 2.75 6.00 5.01
CA THR A 131 3.96 6.76 5.41
C THR A 131 4.24 6.61 6.90
N VAL A 132 3.21 6.78 7.74
CA VAL A 132 3.32 6.61 9.20
C VAL A 132 3.73 5.18 9.55
N ALA A 133 3.17 4.18 8.89
CA ALA A 133 3.52 2.77 9.08
C ALA A 133 5.02 2.53 8.81
N LEU A 134 5.54 3.04 7.68
CA LEU A 134 6.96 2.91 7.34
C LEU A 134 7.87 3.56 8.39
N TRP A 135 7.61 4.80 8.79
CA TRP A 135 8.43 5.48 9.78
C TRP A 135 8.41 4.81 11.15
N THR A 136 7.22 4.50 11.67
CA THR A 136 7.06 3.98 13.03
C THR A 136 7.49 2.51 13.13
N PHE A 137 7.17 1.69 12.13
CA PHE A 137 7.66 0.31 12.09
C PHE A 137 9.18 0.26 11.90
N GLY A 138 9.74 1.09 11.01
CA GLY A 138 11.18 1.21 10.82
C GLY A 138 11.92 1.68 12.08
N THR A 139 11.35 2.66 12.78
CA THR A 139 11.86 3.13 14.08
C THR A 139 11.84 2.00 15.11
N GLY A 140 10.74 1.25 15.17
CA GLY A 140 10.63 0.08 16.04
C GLY A 140 11.71 -0.95 15.75
N SER A 141 12.01 -1.21 14.48
CA SER A 141 13.03 -2.19 14.07
C SER A 141 14.44 -1.73 14.43
N ALA A 142 14.75 -0.44 14.25
CA ALA A 142 16.03 0.11 14.64
C ALA A 142 16.24 0.06 16.17
N LEU A 143 15.21 0.40 16.95
CA LEU A 143 15.25 0.31 18.41
C LEU A 143 15.32 -1.13 18.94
N ALA A 144 14.85 -2.11 18.16
CA ALA A 144 14.98 -3.53 18.44
C ALA A 144 16.36 -4.11 18.02
N GLY A 145 17.28 -3.28 17.53
CA GLY A 145 18.63 -3.69 17.12
C GLY A 145 18.79 -4.06 15.65
N ASP A 146 17.71 -4.12 14.86
CA ASP A 146 17.78 -4.30 13.41
C ASP A 146 17.91 -2.94 12.69
N VAL A 147 19.04 -2.27 12.96
CA VAL A 147 19.29 -0.88 12.51
C VAL A 147 19.22 -0.75 11.00
N ARG A 148 19.83 -1.69 10.25
CA ARG A 148 19.85 -1.63 8.78
C ARG A 148 18.44 -1.73 8.20
N ARG A 149 17.62 -2.69 8.66
CA ARG A 149 16.23 -2.85 8.21
C ARG A 149 15.37 -1.66 8.63
N GLY A 150 15.58 -1.17 9.86
CA GLY A 150 14.87 -0.03 10.40
C GLY A 150 15.11 1.23 9.57
N LEU A 151 16.38 1.58 9.34
CA LEU A 151 16.77 2.72 8.51
C LEU A 151 16.27 2.58 7.07
N ALA A 152 16.37 1.39 6.46
CA ALA A 152 15.84 1.17 5.11
C ALA A 152 14.32 1.47 5.05
N THR A 153 13.55 1.02 6.06
CA THR A 153 12.11 1.31 6.12
C THR A 153 11.82 2.80 6.32
N ILE A 154 12.58 3.47 7.20
CA ILE A 154 12.43 4.91 7.44
C ILE A 154 12.70 5.69 6.15
N TRP A 155 13.79 5.36 5.44
CA TRP A 155 14.14 6.01 4.18
C TRP A 155 13.12 5.73 3.07
N LEU A 156 12.50 4.54 3.03
CA LEU A 156 11.34 4.31 2.16
C LEU A 156 10.18 5.24 2.50
N GLY A 157 9.88 5.45 3.79
CA GLY A 157 8.86 6.41 4.23
C GLY A 157 9.19 7.86 3.86
N ILE A 158 10.46 8.27 4.01
CA ILE A 158 10.93 9.60 3.58
C ILE A 158 10.78 9.75 2.06
N GLY A 159 11.23 8.76 1.28
CA GLY A 159 11.10 8.76 -0.17
C GLY A 159 9.64 8.82 -0.62
N HIS A 160 8.76 8.06 0.04
CA HIS A 160 7.32 8.08 -0.21
C HIS A 160 6.74 9.48 0.00
N LEU A 161 7.03 10.12 1.13
CA LEU A 161 6.53 11.48 1.42
C LEU A 161 7.10 12.52 0.47
N LEU A 162 8.43 12.54 0.28
CA LEU A 162 9.09 13.52 -0.58
C LEU A 162 8.56 13.43 -2.02
N PHE A 163 8.33 12.21 -2.50
CA PHE A 163 7.76 12.00 -3.82
C PHE A 163 6.35 12.60 -3.94
N TRP A 164 5.48 12.41 -2.94
CA TRP A 164 4.16 13.06 -2.90
C TRP A 164 4.25 14.59 -2.81
N LEU A 165 5.17 15.13 -2.00
CA LEU A 165 5.37 16.58 -1.88
C LEU A 165 5.87 17.20 -3.18
N VAL A 166 6.81 16.54 -3.86
CA VAL A 166 7.28 16.96 -5.19
C VAL A 166 6.10 16.94 -6.17
N TRP A 167 5.31 15.87 -6.19
CA TRP A 167 4.15 15.80 -7.09
C TRP A 167 3.11 16.88 -6.79
N ALA A 168 2.82 17.16 -5.52
CA ALA A 168 1.95 18.26 -5.12
C ALA A 168 2.47 19.64 -5.56
N ALA A 169 3.79 19.86 -5.49
CA ALA A 169 4.41 21.07 -6.03
C ALA A 169 4.29 21.16 -7.55
N VAL A 170 4.47 20.05 -8.29
CA VAL A 170 4.26 20.01 -9.74
C VAL A 170 2.79 20.31 -10.09
N LEU A 171 1.82 19.71 -9.38
CA LEU A 171 0.39 20.01 -9.55
C LEU A 171 0.08 21.49 -9.38
N SER A 172 0.80 22.20 -8.51
CA SER A 172 0.59 23.62 -8.23
C SER A 172 1.23 24.59 -9.23
N SER A 173 2.03 24.11 -10.19
CA SER A 173 2.91 24.97 -11.02
C SER A 173 2.68 24.91 -12.55
N GLY A 174 1.70 24.16 -13.05
CA GLY A 174 1.46 24.05 -14.50
C GLY A 174 0.18 23.29 -14.88
N PRO A 175 0.02 22.86 -16.15
CA PRO A 175 -1.10 22.00 -16.55
C PRO A 175 -1.10 20.75 -15.68
N VAL A 176 -2.23 20.49 -15.02
CA VAL A 176 -2.37 19.48 -13.96
C VAL A 176 -1.97 18.09 -14.49
N PRO A 177 -0.83 17.51 -14.06
CA PRO A 177 -0.56 16.10 -14.34
C PRO A 177 -1.56 15.21 -13.59
N GLY A 178 -1.93 14.08 -14.19
CA GLY A 178 -2.76 13.07 -13.56
C GLY A 178 -2.12 12.48 -12.29
N LEU A 179 -2.91 11.79 -11.49
CA LEU A 179 -2.46 11.14 -10.25
C LEU A 179 -2.01 9.68 -10.46
N ALA A 180 -2.12 9.12 -11.66
CA ALA A 180 -1.82 7.71 -11.89
C ALA A 180 -0.36 7.34 -11.57
N ILE A 181 0.58 8.16 -12.02
CA ILE A 181 2.01 7.97 -11.74
C ILE A 181 2.28 8.00 -10.23
N PRO A 182 1.88 9.04 -9.47
CA PRO A 182 2.25 9.11 -8.08
C PRO A 182 1.54 8.07 -7.22
N GLU A 183 0.30 7.73 -7.56
CA GLU A 183 -0.42 6.63 -6.90
C GLU A 183 0.30 5.29 -7.12
N THR A 184 0.79 5.05 -8.33
CA THR A 184 1.55 3.83 -8.65
C THR A 184 2.89 3.76 -7.92
N VAL A 185 3.63 4.86 -7.87
CA VAL A 185 4.91 4.92 -7.14
C VAL A 185 4.67 4.73 -5.64
N GLY A 186 3.66 5.39 -5.08
CA GLY A 186 3.27 5.24 -3.68
C GLY A 186 2.90 3.79 -3.34
N ALA A 187 2.06 3.18 -4.18
CA ALA A 187 1.66 1.78 -4.07
C ALA A 187 2.85 0.81 -4.21
N ALA A 188 3.80 1.09 -5.11
CA ALA A 188 5.00 0.26 -5.30
C ALA A 188 5.94 0.33 -4.09
N ILE A 189 6.15 1.52 -3.51
CA ILE A 189 6.99 1.68 -2.31
C ILE A 189 6.37 0.93 -1.13
N PHE A 190 5.09 1.18 -0.84
CA PHE A 190 4.43 0.57 0.31
C PHE A 190 4.21 -0.93 0.09
N GLY A 191 3.65 -1.34 -1.05
CA GLY A 191 3.45 -2.73 -1.42
C GLY A 191 4.76 -3.52 -1.49
N GLY A 192 5.83 -2.92 -1.99
CA GLY A 192 7.17 -3.50 -2.00
C GLY A 192 7.71 -3.76 -0.59
N TRP A 193 7.49 -2.83 0.35
CA TRP A 193 7.82 -3.05 1.76
C TRP A 193 6.99 -4.18 2.38
N VAL A 194 5.68 -4.25 2.08
CA VAL A 194 4.82 -5.35 2.56
C VAL A 194 5.32 -6.69 2.04
N VAL A 195 5.62 -6.79 0.73
CA VAL A 195 6.16 -8.00 0.10
C VAL A 195 7.49 -8.39 0.75
N ALA A 196 8.45 -7.46 0.86
CA ALA A 196 9.75 -7.74 1.46
C ALA A 196 9.61 -8.25 2.91
N THR A 197 8.73 -7.62 3.70
CA THR A 197 8.45 -8.06 5.07
C THR A 197 7.80 -9.45 5.10
N ALA A 198 6.84 -9.73 4.22
CA ALA A 198 6.21 -11.05 4.14
C ALA A 198 7.19 -12.16 3.72
N LEU A 199 8.13 -11.86 2.83
CA LEU A 199 9.20 -12.78 2.43
C LEU A 199 10.13 -13.14 3.59
N GLU A 200 10.48 -12.18 4.44
CA GLU A 200 11.24 -12.41 5.67
C GLU A 200 10.46 -13.34 6.62
N GLU A 201 9.17 -13.07 6.86
CA GLU A 201 8.32 -13.88 7.75
C GLU A 201 8.12 -15.31 7.25
N LEU A 202 8.13 -15.51 5.94
CA LEU A 202 8.06 -16.84 5.32
C LEU A 202 9.42 -17.55 5.28
N GLY A 203 10.49 -16.88 5.69
CA GLY A 203 11.85 -17.42 5.71
C GLY A 203 12.49 -17.54 4.33
N TRP A 204 12.01 -16.80 3.32
CA TRP A 204 12.57 -16.84 1.96
C TRP A 204 13.85 -16.02 1.85
N TRP A 205 14.07 -15.07 2.78
CA TRP A 205 15.33 -14.36 2.94
C TRP A 205 15.58 -14.10 4.43
N GLN A 206 16.78 -14.44 4.91
CA GLN A 206 17.36 -13.96 6.17
C GLN A 206 18.34 -12.82 5.86
N PRO A 207 18.04 -11.55 6.17
CA PRO A 207 19.07 -10.52 6.17
C PRO A 207 20.18 -10.95 7.13
N THR A 208 21.44 -10.87 6.70
CA THR A 208 22.59 -11.14 7.57
C THR A 208 22.51 -10.20 8.77
N ARG A 209 22.04 -10.70 9.92
CA ARG A 209 22.34 -10.05 11.21
C ARG A 209 23.85 -10.12 11.34
N SER A 210 24.52 -8.98 11.49
CA SER A 210 25.93 -8.98 11.87
C SER A 210 26.02 -9.73 13.20
N ILE A 211 26.54 -10.95 13.15
CA ILE A 211 27.02 -11.63 14.34
C ILE A 211 28.37 -11.01 14.66
N ASP A 212 28.33 -9.82 15.24
CA ASP A 212 29.45 -9.28 16.02
C ASP A 212 28.82 -9.04 17.40
N GLY A 213 28.87 -9.97 18.35
CA GLY A 213 30.07 -10.68 18.75
C GLY A 213 30.83 -9.76 19.69
N THR A 214 30.47 -9.79 20.97
CA THR A 214 31.36 -9.47 22.11
C THR A 214 32.42 -8.41 21.82
N ALA A 215 32.12 -7.15 22.13
CA ALA A 215 33.15 -6.18 22.53
C ALA A 215 33.68 -6.57 23.92
N ASP A 216 34.30 -7.74 23.99
CA ASP A 216 35.17 -8.23 25.06
C ASP A 216 36.52 -8.53 24.39
N ARG A 217 37.28 -7.48 24.05
CA ARG A 217 38.74 -7.51 23.94
C ARG A 217 39.28 -6.10 24.22
N LEU A 218 39.80 -5.97 25.45
CA LEU A 218 40.97 -5.23 25.92
C LEU A 218 41.38 -3.96 25.14
#